data_AF-A0A969LHU9-F1
#
_entry.id   AF-A0A969LHU9-F1
#
_cell.length_a   1.000
_cell.length_b   1.000
_cell.length_c   1.000
_cell.angle_alpha   90.00
_cell.angle_beta   90.00
_cell.angle_gamma   90.00
#
_symmetry.space_group_name_H-M   'P 1'
#
loop_
_entity.id
_entity.type
_entity.pdbx_description
1 polymer ?
#
loop_
_entity_poly.entity_id
_entity_poly.type
_entity_poly.pdbx_seq_one_letter_code
_entity_poly.pdbx_strand_id
1 'polypeptide(L)'
;MKPANDIERFRANLIDELNGAALYTALAAAEPDANRRDIFLQLAEARIPSRAFWRDKLTAAGVTDVSFAPTLRTRVLSALARRFGPRFVLPTVAAAEFNDRGKYLSQPDALSISAEERGHAAVVEAIAGPKRRSSPLGSEIGRAEPWHRNASGNNLRAAVLGANDGLVSNFCLVMGVAGAGTSARTILLTGAAGLVAGACSMALGEWLSVTNARELATMQLDKEREEIEQTPEAEEHELALILQAKGVAKVEAQKAAAQIMQDKDSALDTLAREELGIDPAELGGNPWSAAGTSFALFAAGALFPILPFIWSSGAAAIAGSAVVSAIVLAAIGMLTSLFNGRSASYSALRQVAFGSIAAAVTFGVGRLLGVSLS
;
A
#
# COMPACT_ATOMS: atom_id res chain seq x y z
N MET A 1 -26.63 2.02 -31.43
CA MET A 1 -25.41 2.84 -31.35
C MET A 1 -24.99 2.87 -29.90
N LYS A 2 -23.82 2.30 -29.54
CA LYS A 2 -23.25 2.51 -28.20
C LYS A 2 -22.82 3.99 -28.07
N PRO A 3 -22.90 4.62 -26.89
CA PRO A 3 -22.56 6.03 -26.70
C PRO A 3 -21.08 6.29 -27.06
N ALA A 4 -20.78 7.49 -27.58
CA ALA A 4 -19.43 7.88 -28.04
C ALA A 4 -18.32 7.67 -26.98
N ASN A 5 -18.67 7.75 -25.70
CA ASN A 5 -17.79 7.50 -24.55
C ASN A 5 -17.26 6.04 -24.51
N ASP A 6 -18.07 5.06 -24.91
CA ASP A 6 -17.64 3.66 -24.93
C ASP A 6 -16.61 3.38 -26.04
N ILE A 7 -16.75 4.03 -27.20
CA ILE A 7 -15.80 3.87 -28.32
C ILE A 7 -14.44 4.44 -27.96
N GLU A 8 -14.42 5.61 -27.33
CA GLU A 8 -13.18 6.23 -26.85
C GLU A 8 -12.50 5.38 -25.77
N ARG A 9 -13.28 4.85 -24.82
CA ARG A 9 -12.81 3.90 -23.81
C ARG A 9 -12.20 2.64 -24.42
N PHE A 10 -12.90 1.99 -25.36
CA PHE A 10 -12.40 0.77 -26.02
C PHE A 10 -11.12 1.04 -26.82
N ARG A 11 -11.04 2.21 -27.48
CA ARG A 11 -9.83 2.62 -28.19
C ARG A 11 -8.67 2.85 -27.23
N ALA A 12 -8.88 3.51 -26.10
CA ALA A 12 -7.86 3.70 -25.07
C ALA A 12 -7.35 2.35 -24.54
N ASN A 13 -8.27 1.45 -24.16
CA ASN A 13 -7.92 0.12 -23.68
C ASN A 13 -7.11 -0.68 -24.72
N LEU A 14 -7.52 -0.67 -26.00
CA LEU A 14 -6.76 -1.35 -27.07
C LEU A 14 -5.36 -0.74 -27.27
N ILE A 15 -5.23 0.59 -27.21
CA ILE A 15 -3.93 1.27 -27.32
C ILE A 15 -3.03 0.89 -26.16
N ASP A 16 -3.54 0.78 -24.94
CA ASP A 16 -2.77 0.38 -23.77
C ASP A 16 -2.25 -1.06 -23.92
N GLU A 17 -3.10 -2.00 -24.35
CA GLU A 17 -2.67 -3.38 -24.61
C GLU A 17 -1.59 -3.48 -25.69
N LEU A 18 -1.71 -2.67 -26.76
CA LEU A 18 -0.70 -2.61 -27.81
C LEU A 18 0.62 -1.97 -27.32
N ASN A 19 0.55 -0.99 -26.42
CA ASN A 19 1.74 -0.41 -25.79
C ASN A 19 2.44 -1.40 -24.86
N GLY A 20 1.70 -2.13 -24.02
CA GLY A 20 2.24 -3.18 -23.15
C GLY A 20 2.96 -4.26 -23.95
N ALA A 21 2.31 -4.79 -25.00
CA ALA A 21 2.91 -5.79 -25.88
C ALA A 21 4.18 -5.26 -26.59
N ALA A 22 4.17 -4.01 -27.06
CA ALA A 22 5.33 -3.38 -27.68
C ALA A 22 6.50 -3.18 -26.70
N LEU A 23 6.20 -2.81 -25.44
CA LEU A 23 7.20 -2.63 -24.39
C LEU A 23 7.83 -3.98 -24.01
N TYR A 24 7.04 -5.02 -23.77
CA TYR A 24 7.56 -6.36 -23.47
C TYR A 24 8.39 -6.93 -24.62
N THR A 25 7.96 -6.74 -25.87
CA THR A 25 8.76 -7.12 -27.05
C THR A 25 10.11 -6.38 -27.07
N ALA A 26 10.13 -5.10 -26.74
CA ALA A 26 11.37 -4.32 -26.68
C ALA A 26 12.29 -4.75 -25.52
N LEU A 27 11.72 -5.11 -24.37
CA LEU A 27 12.45 -5.67 -23.23
C LEU A 27 13.07 -7.03 -23.59
N ALA A 28 12.29 -7.92 -24.23
CA ALA A 28 12.77 -9.20 -24.72
C ALA A 28 13.94 -9.03 -25.69
N ALA A 29 13.84 -8.12 -26.65
CA ALA A 29 14.90 -7.84 -27.61
C ALA A 29 16.19 -7.30 -26.98
N ALA A 30 16.09 -6.63 -25.82
CA ALA A 30 17.22 -6.07 -25.09
C ALA A 30 17.75 -6.99 -23.97
N GLU A 31 17.11 -8.13 -23.69
CA GLU A 31 17.46 -9.02 -22.59
C GLU A 31 18.48 -10.09 -23.02
N PRO A 32 19.70 -10.11 -22.43
CA PRO A 32 20.70 -11.13 -22.72
C PRO A 32 20.37 -12.50 -22.11
N ASP A 33 19.63 -12.55 -21.01
CA ASP A 33 19.25 -13.78 -20.32
C ASP A 33 18.10 -14.49 -21.05
N ALA A 34 18.37 -15.68 -21.57
CA ALA A 34 17.42 -16.41 -22.41
C ALA A 34 16.10 -16.72 -21.67
N ASN A 35 16.15 -16.97 -20.36
CA ASN A 35 14.96 -17.26 -19.56
C ASN A 35 14.12 -15.99 -19.37
N ARG A 36 14.73 -14.87 -18.97
CA ARG A 36 13.99 -13.60 -18.82
C ARG A 36 13.43 -13.11 -20.16
N ARG A 37 14.17 -13.30 -21.25
CA ARG A 37 13.70 -12.98 -22.60
C ARG A 37 12.44 -13.78 -22.95
N ASP A 38 12.43 -15.07 -22.66
CA ASP A 38 11.28 -15.95 -22.88
C ASP A 38 10.07 -15.52 -22.05
N ILE A 39 10.27 -15.07 -20.80
CA ILE A 39 9.19 -14.54 -19.97
C ILE A 39 8.60 -13.24 -20.58
N PHE A 40 9.44 -12.31 -21.04
CA PHE A 40 8.95 -11.09 -21.70
C PHE A 40 8.17 -11.38 -22.99
N LEU A 41 8.56 -12.41 -23.76
CA LEU A 41 7.81 -12.82 -24.94
C LEU A 41 6.45 -13.43 -24.56
N GLN A 42 6.43 -14.31 -23.54
CA GLN A 42 5.17 -14.87 -23.02
C GLN A 42 4.23 -13.77 -22.51
N LEU A 43 4.73 -12.77 -21.77
CA LEU A 43 3.94 -11.61 -21.36
C LEU A 43 3.40 -10.78 -22.54
N ALA A 44 4.14 -10.69 -23.65
CA ALA A 44 3.65 -10.01 -24.86
C ALA A 44 2.58 -10.82 -25.60
N GLU A 45 2.69 -12.15 -25.58
CA GLU A 45 1.75 -13.10 -26.17
C GLU A 45 0.46 -13.20 -25.36
N ALA A 46 0.55 -13.21 -24.04
CA ALA A 46 -0.59 -13.25 -23.13
C ALA A 46 -1.53 -12.03 -23.30
N ARG A 47 -1.05 -10.90 -23.86
CA ARG A 47 -1.90 -9.75 -24.23
C ARG A 47 -2.68 -9.95 -25.55
N ILE A 48 -2.53 -11.07 -26.28
CA ILE A 48 -3.26 -11.31 -27.55
C ILE A 48 -4.79 -11.37 -27.35
N PRO A 49 -5.33 -12.17 -26.41
CA PRO A 49 -6.77 -12.30 -26.21
C PRO A 49 -7.42 -10.95 -25.85
N SER A 50 -6.82 -10.18 -24.94
CA SER A 50 -7.30 -8.86 -24.53
C SER A 50 -7.33 -7.87 -25.71
N ARG A 51 -6.32 -7.91 -26.59
CA ARG A 51 -6.32 -7.10 -27.84
C ARG A 51 -7.41 -7.51 -28.81
N ALA A 52 -7.64 -8.82 -28.98
CA ALA A 52 -8.70 -9.33 -29.84
C ALA A 52 -10.07 -8.87 -29.31
N PHE A 53 -10.29 -9.00 -28.01
CA PHE A 53 -11.51 -8.58 -27.34
C PHE A 53 -11.86 -7.10 -27.57
N TRP A 54 -10.91 -6.19 -27.36
CA TRP A 54 -11.15 -4.76 -27.58
C TRP A 54 -11.35 -4.42 -29.06
N ARG A 55 -10.66 -5.12 -29.96
CA ARG A 55 -10.84 -4.97 -31.41
C ARG A 55 -12.23 -5.43 -31.86
N ASP A 56 -12.74 -6.52 -31.30
CA ASP A 56 -14.08 -7.02 -31.60
C ASP A 56 -15.15 -6.04 -31.14
N LYS A 57 -14.98 -5.43 -29.96
CA LYS A 57 -15.88 -4.37 -29.48
C LYS A 57 -15.88 -3.11 -30.34
N LEU A 58 -14.71 -2.69 -30.83
CA LEU A 58 -14.59 -1.56 -31.73
C LEU A 58 -15.22 -1.86 -33.10
N THR A 59 -15.00 -3.07 -33.62
CA THR A 59 -15.59 -3.53 -34.88
C THR A 59 -17.11 -3.58 -34.78
N ALA A 60 -17.65 -4.13 -33.68
CA ALA A 60 -19.09 -4.13 -33.39
C ALA A 60 -19.68 -2.71 -33.22
N ALA A 61 -18.86 -1.73 -32.87
CA ALA A 61 -19.22 -0.32 -32.81
C ALA A 61 -19.02 0.44 -34.14
N GLY A 62 -18.62 -0.26 -35.22
CA GLY A 62 -18.42 0.32 -36.55
C GLY A 62 -17.04 0.95 -36.78
N VAL A 63 -16.07 0.71 -35.88
CA VAL A 63 -14.68 1.18 -36.00
C VAL A 63 -13.80 0.00 -36.37
N THR A 64 -13.38 -0.07 -37.63
CA THR A 64 -12.54 -1.16 -38.16
C THR A 64 -11.06 -0.81 -38.23
N ASP A 65 -10.71 0.48 -38.24
CA ASP A 65 -9.32 0.92 -38.35
C ASP A 65 -8.89 1.72 -37.11
N VAL A 66 -7.89 1.18 -36.42
CA VAL A 66 -7.27 1.80 -35.24
C VAL A 66 -5.78 1.83 -35.52
N SER A 67 -5.30 2.99 -35.99
CA SER A 67 -3.88 3.24 -36.17
C SER A 67 -3.17 3.21 -34.83
N PHE A 68 -2.12 2.39 -34.71
CA PHE A 68 -1.30 2.33 -33.51
C PHE A 68 0.08 2.94 -33.76
N ALA A 69 0.47 3.87 -32.89
CA ALA A 69 1.84 4.31 -32.72
C ALA A 69 2.19 4.20 -31.23
N PRO A 70 3.34 3.59 -30.86
CA PRO A 70 3.74 3.51 -29.47
C PRO A 70 3.80 4.90 -28.83
N THR A 71 3.26 5.03 -27.62
CA THR A 71 3.26 6.29 -26.87
C THR A 71 4.68 6.78 -26.59
N LEU A 72 4.83 8.07 -26.27
CA LEU A 72 6.12 8.63 -25.88
C LEU A 72 6.76 7.83 -24.73
N ARG A 73 5.95 7.45 -23.73
CA ARG A 73 6.37 6.61 -22.60
C ARG A 73 6.97 5.28 -23.09
N THR A 74 6.22 4.53 -23.90
CA THR A 74 6.67 3.24 -24.45
C THR A 74 7.95 3.39 -25.27
N ARG A 75 8.05 4.44 -26.09
CA ARG A 75 9.24 4.72 -26.92
C ARG A 75 10.47 5.03 -26.07
N VAL A 76 10.31 5.87 -25.04
CA VAL A 76 11.38 6.24 -24.11
C VAL A 76 11.85 5.03 -23.32
N LEU A 77 10.94 4.27 -22.71
CA LEU A 77 11.28 3.07 -21.95
C LEU A 77 11.94 2.01 -22.83
N SER A 78 11.45 1.80 -24.06
CA SER A 78 12.07 0.88 -25.02
C SER A 78 13.48 1.34 -25.44
N ALA A 79 13.69 2.64 -25.63
CA ALA A 79 15.01 3.18 -25.96
C ALA A 79 16.00 3.04 -24.80
N LEU A 80 15.55 3.30 -23.57
CA LEU A 80 16.34 3.13 -22.35
C LEU A 80 16.66 1.66 -22.11
N ALA A 81 15.71 0.75 -22.30
CA ALA A 81 15.93 -0.70 -22.23
C ALA A 81 17.00 -1.15 -23.22
N ARG A 82 16.95 -0.69 -24.48
CA ARG A 82 17.98 -1.01 -25.49
C ARG A 82 19.35 -0.42 -25.15
N ARG A 83 19.40 0.75 -24.53
CA ARG A 83 20.67 1.47 -24.25
C ARG A 83 21.37 1.01 -22.98
N PHE A 84 20.59 0.75 -21.92
CA PHE A 84 21.06 0.48 -20.56
C PHE A 84 20.67 -0.91 -20.04
N GLY A 85 19.91 -1.68 -20.82
CA GLY A 85 19.40 -2.99 -20.46
C GLY A 85 18.01 -2.95 -19.79
N PRO A 86 17.23 -4.05 -19.82
CA PRO A 86 15.89 -4.13 -19.21
C PRO A 86 15.87 -3.78 -17.72
N ARG A 87 16.91 -4.18 -16.97
CA ARG A 87 17.06 -3.90 -15.53
C ARG A 87 16.94 -2.42 -15.16
N PHE A 88 17.35 -1.52 -16.06
CA PHE A 88 17.29 -0.09 -15.79
C PHE A 88 15.85 0.43 -15.73
N VAL A 89 14.95 -0.12 -16.54
CA VAL A 89 13.56 0.35 -16.66
C VAL A 89 12.57 -0.52 -15.88
N LEU A 90 12.94 -1.76 -15.55
CA LEU A 90 12.08 -2.74 -14.88
C LEU A 90 11.39 -2.20 -13.60
N PRO A 91 12.03 -1.44 -12.70
CA PRO A 91 11.34 -0.88 -11.54
C PRO A 91 10.21 0.09 -11.92
N THR A 92 10.40 0.87 -12.98
CA THR A 92 9.38 1.79 -13.50
C THR A 92 8.24 1.06 -14.21
N VAL A 93 8.56 -0.05 -14.91
CA VAL A 93 7.56 -0.89 -15.55
C VAL A 93 6.74 -1.64 -14.49
N ALA A 94 7.39 -2.24 -13.49
CA ALA A 94 6.72 -2.92 -12.38
C ALA A 94 5.77 -1.97 -11.62
N ALA A 95 6.23 -0.75 -11.32
CA ALA A 95 5.38 0.25 -10.69
C ALA A 95 4.18 0.68 -11.57
N ALA A 96 4.32 0.62 -12.89
CA ALA A 96 3.22 0.89 -13.82
C ALA A 96 2.17 -0.21 -13.76
N GLU A 97 2.60 -1.45 -13.99
CA GLU A 97 1.72 -2.63 -14.02
C GLU A 97 1.01 -2.81 -12.67
N PHE A 98 1.70 -2.55 -11.56
CA PHE A 98 1.09 -2.59 -10.22
C PHE A 98 -0.01 -1.53 -10.01
N ASN A 99 0.15 -0.33 -10.56
CA ASN A 99 -0.90 0.68 -10.50
C ASN A 99 -2.07 0.34 -11.42
N ASP A 100 -1.80 -0.36 -12.52
CA ASP A 100 -2.78 -0.68 -13.56
C ASP A 100 -3.52 -2.01 -13.30
N ARG A 101 -3.12 -2.81 -12.30
CA ARG A 101 -3.71 -4.13 -11.96
C ARG A 101 -5.23 -4.14 -11.71
N GLY A 102 -5.80 -2.98 -11.37
CA GLY A 102 -7.23 -2.79 -11.12
C GLY A 102 -7.97 -2.04 -12.23
N LYS A 103 -7.33 -1.71 -13.35
CA LYS A 103 -7.86 -0.77 -14.38
C LYS A 103 -9.22 -1.20 -14.98
N TYR A 104 -9.51 -2.49 -14.97
CA TYR A 104 -10.74 -3.07 -15.53
C TYR A 104 -11.82 -3.40 -14.49
N LEU A 105 -11.54 -3.25 -13.19
CA LEU A 105 -12.49 -3.58 -12.12
C LEU A 105 -13.79 -2.76 -12.18
N SER A 106 -13.72 -1.51 -12.65
CA SER A 106 -14.89 -0.64 -12.81
C SER A 106 -15.59 -0.80 -14.16
N GLN A 107 -15.14 -1.72 -15.02
CA GLN A 107 -15.68 -1.95 -16.36
C GLN A 107 -16.37 -3.33 -16.37
N PRO A 108 -17.71 -3.40 -16.25
CA PRO A 108 -18.45 -4.67 -16.15
C PRO A 108 -18.21 -5.58 -17.36
N ASP A 109 -17.90 -4.95 -18.48
CA ASP A 109 -17.63 -5.60 -19.74
C ASP A 109 -16.17 -6.02 -19.91
N ALA A 110 -15.31 -5.89 -18.89
CA ALA A 110 -13.87 -6.21 -18.94
C ALA A 110 -13.39 -7.07 -17.75
N LEU A 111 -14.32 -7.58 -16.94
CA LEU A 111 -14.00 -8.32 -15.72
C LEU A 111 -13.14 -9.57 -15.98
N SER A 112 -13.35 -10.23 -17.12
CA SER A 112 -12.56 -11.39 -17.56
C SER A 112 -11.12 -11.05 -17.95
N ILE A 113 -10.84 -9.80 -18.35
CA ILE A 113 -9.47 -9.33 -18.70
C ILE A 113 -8.75 -8.79 -17.46
N SER A 114 -9.50 -8.35 -16.45
CA SER A 114 -8.94 -7.86 -15.18
C SER A 114 -8.22 -8.95 -14.37
N ALA A 115 -8.44 -10.23 -14.71
CA ALA A 115 -7.76 -11.39 -14.17
C ALA A 115 -6.31 -11.45 -14.69
N GLU A 116 -6.19 -11.65 -16.00
CA GLU A 116 -4.93 -11.83 -16.74
C GLU A 116 -3.92 -10.68 -16.50
N GLU A 117 -4.41 -9.45 -16.36
CA GLU A 117 -3.53 -8.29 -16.11
C GLU A 117 -2.89 -8.27 -14.71
N ARG A 118 -3.45 -8.98 -13.72
CA ARG A 118 -2.87 -9.10 -12.37
C ARG A 118 -1.67 -10.05 -12.36
N GLY A 119 -1.78 -11.21 -13.02
CA GLY A 119 -0.68 -12.15 -13.23
C GLY A 119 0.52 -11.49 -13.91
N HIS A 120 0.28 -10.65 -14.91
CA HIS A 120 1.34 -9.87 -15.57
C HIS A 120 2.11 -8.97 -14.58
N ALA A 121 1.42 -8.24 -13.71
CA ALA A 121 2.04 -7.37 -12.73
C ALA A 121 2.90 -8.16 -11.72
N ALA A 122 2.41 -9.30 -11.24
CA ALA A 122 3.13 -10.18 -10.31
C ALA A 122 4.43 -10.74 -10.94
N VAL A 123 4.36 -11.20 -12.19
CA VAL A 123 5.52 -11.69 -12.94
C VAL A 123 6.56 -10.58 -13.14
N VAL A 124 6.13 -9.38 -13.53
CA VAL A 124 7.05 -8.25 -13.72
C VAL A 124 7.67 -7.79 -12.40
N GLU A 125 6.92 -7.78 -11.31
CA GLU A 125 7.44 -7.47 -9.97
C GLU A 125 8.48 -8.50 -9.52
N ALA A 126 8.23 -9.78 -9.74
CA ALA A 126 9.19 -10.85 -9.45
C ALA A 126 10.49 -10.71 -10.25
N ILE A 127 10.42 -10.24 -11.52
CA ILE A 127 11.60 -9.97 -12.35
C ILE A 127 12.33 -8.68 -11.92
N ALA A 128 11.59 -7.65 -11.51
CA ALA A 128 12.12 -6.34 -11.13
C ALA A 128 12.71 -6.30 -9.71
N GLY A 129 12.21 -7.16 -8.81
CA GLY A 129 12.70 -7.27 -7.44
C GLY A 129 14.20 -7.60 -7.38
N PRO A 130 14.92 -7.21 -6.31
CA PRO A 130 16.26 -7.72 -6.09
C PRO A 130 16.23 -9.25 -6.12
N LYS A 131 17.31 -9.92 -6.55
CA LYS A 131 17.50 -11.38 -6.40
C LYS A 131 17.39 -11.73 -4.91
N ARG A 132 16.18 -11.80 -4.37
CA ARG A 132 15.92 -12.46 -3.10
C ARG A 132 16.25 -13.91 -3.42
N ARG A 133 17.28 -14.44 -2.75
CA ARG A 133 17.41 -15.88 -2.60
C ARG A 133 16.02 -16.38 -2.28
N SER A 134 15.46 -17.17 -3.18
CA SER A 134 14.26 -18.00 -3.01
C SER A 134 13.85 -18.07 -1.55
N SER A 135 12.86 -17.26 -1.16
CA SER A 135 12.19 -17.49 0.12
C SER A 135 11.48 -18.82 -0.06
N PRO A 136 11.83 -19.88 0.69
CA PRO A 136 11.21 -21.17 0.47
C PRO A 136 9.73 -21.05 0.81
N LEU A 137 8.90 -21.70 -0.01
CA LEU A 137 7.55 -22.10 0.36
C LEU A 137 7.56 -22.67 1.79
N GLY A 138 6.62 -22.24 2.62
CA GLY A 138 6.45 -22.76 3.98
C GLY A 138 6.33 -21.67 5.04
N SER A 139 5.24 -20.91 5.02
CA SER A 139 4.82 -20.10 6.18
C SER A 139 4.61 -20.95 7.44
N GLU A 140 4.37 -22.27 7.29
CA GLU A 140 4.28 -23.21 8.41
C GLU A 140 5.64 -23.70 8.93
N ILE A 141 6.64 -23.90 8.05
CA ILE A 141 8.00 -24.32 8.46
C ILE A 141 8.82 -23.12 8.96
N GLY A 142 8.60 -21.92 8.40
CA GLY A 142 9.23 -20.68 8.89
C GLY A 142 8.81 -20.26 10.31
N ARG A 143 7.66 -20.73 10.80
CA ARG A 143 7.22 -20.54 12.19
C ARG A 143 8.03 -21.36 13.21
N ALA A 144 8.73 -22.41 12.76
CA ALA A 144 9.54 -23.27 13.62
C ALA A 144 10.94 -22.70 13.93
N GLU A 145 11.39 -21.67 13.21
CA GLU A 145 12.65 -21.00 13.52
C GLU A 145 12.46 -19.86 14.55
N PRO A 146 13.09 -19.91 15.74
CA PRO A 146 12.89 -18.93 16.82
C PRO A 146 13.18 -17.47 16.46
N TRP A 147 13.87 -17.23 15.35
CA TRP A 147 14.38 -15.93 14.92
C TRP A 147 13.39 -15.12 14.05
N HIS A 148 12.23 -15.70 13.69
CA HIS A 148 11.24 -15.07 12.80
C HIS A 148 10.02 -14.44 13.50
N ARG A 149 10.02 -14.28 14.83
CA ARG A 149 8.96 -13.52 15.55
C ARG A 149 9.07 -12.00 15.33
N ASN A 150 8.89 -11.54 14.10
CA ASN A 150 8.83 -10.11 13.77
C ASN A 150 7.43 -9.48 13.91
N ALA A 151 6.41 -10.26 14.31
CA ALA A 151 5.06 -9.74 14.57
C ALA A 151 5.01 -8.72 15.74
N SER A 152 5.99 -8.72 16.64
CA SER A 152 6.04 -7.78 17.77
C SER A 152 6.46 -6.36 17.36
N GLY A 153 7.27 -6.19 16.32
CA GLY A 153 7.82 -4.90 15.91
C GLY A 153 6.80 -3.98 15.23
N ASN A 154 5.92 -4.53 14.39
CA ASN A 154 4.92 -3.74 13.67
C ASN A 154 3.83 -3.21 14.61
N ASN A 155 3.36 -4.07 15.54
CA ASN A 155 2.33 -3.69 16.53
C ASN A 155 2.84 -2.64 17.51
N LEU A 156 4.10 -2.76 17.96
CA LEU A 156 4.70 -1.76 18.84
C LEU A 156 4.97 -0.44 18.12
N ARG A 157 5.39 -0.48 16.84
CA ARG A 157 5.54 0.73 16.02
C ARG A 157 4.21 1.45 15.83
N ALA A 158 3.15 0.73 15.47
CA ALA A 158 1.80 1.29 15.36
C ALA A 158 1.34 1.88 16.69
N ALA A 159 1.66 1.21 17.80
CA ALA A 159 1.29 1.68 19.12
C ALA A 159 1.93 3.03 19.48
N VAL A 160 3.22 3.15 19.20
CA VAL A 160 4.00 4.37 19.44
C VAL A 160 3.52 5.52 18.54
N LEU A 161 3.12 5.24 17.31
CA LEU A 161 2.55 6.23 16.40
C LEU A 161 1.20 6.76 16.93
N GLY A 162 0.29 5.88 17.36
CA GLY A 162 -1.02 6.31 17.89
C GLY A 162 -0.91 7.16 19.16
N ALA A 163 -0.02 6.78 20.09
CA ALA A 163 0.24 7.59 21.28
C ALA A 163 0.88 8.94 20.93
N ASN A 164 1.78 8.97 19.94
CA ASN A 164 2.37 10.21 19.48
C ASN A 164 1.34 11.15 18.84
N ASP A 165 0.43 10.63 18.01
CA ASP A 165 -0.59 11.42 17.34
C ASP A 165 -1.56 12.05 18.35
N GLY A 166 -1.98 11.28 19.36
CA GLY A 166 -2.79 11.80 20.48
C GLY A 166 -2.07 12.91 21.25
N LEU A 167 -0.80 12.70 21.57
CA LEU A 167 0.02 13.68 22.29
C LEU A 167 0.18 14.98 21.53
N VAL A 168 0.64 14.92 20.27
CA VAL A 168 0.93 16.11 19.46
C VAL A 168 -0.36 16.86 19.11
N SER A 169 -1.41 16.16 18.68
CA SER A 169 -2.66 16.80 18.30
C SER A 169 -3.30 17.55 19.48
N ASN A 170 -3.39 16.91 20.65
CA ASN A 170 -4.01 17.54 21.80
C ASN A 170 -3.11 18.62 22.43
N PHE A 171 -1.78 18.46 22.36
CA PHE A 171 -0.84 19.49 22.78
C PHE A 171 -0.99 20.76 21.93
N CYS A 172 -1.01 20.62 20.61
CA CYS A 172 -1.22 21.74 19.70
C CYS A 172 -2.57 22.43 19.93
N LEU A 173 -3.65 21.68 20.14
CA LEU A 173 -4.99 22.21 20.43
C LEU A 173 -4.98 23.04 21.71
N VAL A 174 -4.48 22.45 22.81
CA VAL A 174 -4.42 23.08 24.13
C VAL A 174 -3.54 24.32 24.10
N MET A 175 -2.40 24.29 23.42
CA MET A 175 -1.51 25.45 23.26
C MET A 175 -2.17 26.57 22.43
N GLY A 176 -2.94 26.24 21.39
CA GLY A 176 -3.69 27.23 20.63
C GLY A 176 -4.73 27.95 21.48
N VAL A 177 -5.52 27.19 22.24
CA VAL A 177 -6.56 27.75 23.14
C VAL A 177 -5.93 28.54 24.29
N ALA A 178 -4.78 28.10 24.80
CA ALA A 178 -4.01 28.82 25.79
C ALA A 178 -3.43 30.14 25.24
N GLY A 179 -2.97 30.15 23.99
CA GLY A 179 -2.47 31.34 23.29
C GLY A 179 -3.52 32.45 23.20
N ALA A 180 -4.80 32.08 23.09
CA ALA A 180 -5.92 33.01 23.08
C ALA A 180 -6.24 33.64 24.46
N GLY A 181 -5.53 33.27 25.54
CA GLY A 181 -5.72 33.86 26.87
C GLY A 181 -6.93 33.32 27.64
N THR A 182 -7.40 32.12 27.30
CA THR A 182 -8.57 31.51 27.93
C THR A 182 -8.28 30.92 29.32
N SER A 183 -9.34 30.65 30.09
CA SER A 183 -9.23 30.08 31.44
C SER A 183 -8.75 28.62 31.42
N ALA A 184 -8.07 28.17 32.48
CA ALA A 184 -7.61 26.77 32.61
C ALA A 184 -8.77 25.75 32.53
N ARG A 185 -9.96 26.09 33.02
CA ARG A 185 -11.16 25.24 32.90
C ARG A 185 -11.60 25.10 31.44
N THR A 186 -11.57 26.19 30.67
CA THR A 186 -11.88 26.16 29.24
C THR A 186 -10.88 25.28 28.50
N ILE A 187 -9.58 25.45 28.79
CA ILE A 187 -8.51 24.64 28.19
C ILE A 187 -8.68 23.16 28.50
N LEU A 188 -8.98 22.79 29.76
CA LEU A 188 -9.26 21.42 30.15
C LEU A 188 -10.46 20.84 29.40
N LEU A 189 -11.56 21.59 29.33
CA LEU A 189 -12.75 21.16 28.61
C LEU A 189 -12.45 20.95 27.12
N THR A 190 -11.73 21.88 26.50
CA THR A 190 -11.35 21.78 25.09
C THR A 190 -10.39 20.62 24.84
N GLY A 191 -9.39 20.41 25.69
CA GLY A 191 -8.45 19.30 25.56
C GLY A 191 -9.08 17.95 25.86
N ALA A 192 -10.06 17.87 26.77
CA ALA A 192 -10.83 16.65 27.00
C ALA A 192 -11.76 16.33 25.81
N ALA A 193 -12.42 17.35 25.27
CA ALA A 193 -13.24 17.21 24.06
C ALA A 193 -12.39 16.80 22.85
N GLY A 194 -11.22 17.42 22.66
CA GLY A 194 -10.25 17.10 21.61
C GLY A 194 -9.69 15.68 21.74
N LEU A 195 -9.39 15.24 22.96
CA LEU A 195 -8.98 13.87 23.25
C LEU A 195 -10.06 12.87 22.81
N VAL A 196 -11.31 13.05 23.26
CA VAL A 196 -12.40 12.10 22.94
C VAL A 196 -12.71 12.12 21.44
N ALA A 197 -12.83 13.32 20.84
CA ALA A 197 -13.09 13.46 19.42
C ALA A 197 -11.98 12.84 18.56
N GLY A 198 -10.71 13.12 18.91
CA GLY A 198 -9.55 12.56 18.22
C GLY A 198 -9.43 11.05 18.38
N ALA A 199 -9.66 10.52 19.59
CA ALA A 199 -9.61 9.08 19.85
C ALA A 199 -10.71 8.34 19.08
N CYS A 200 -11.94 8.86 19.07
CA CYS A 200 -13.04 8.30 18.27
C CYS A 200 -12.72 8.36 16.77
N SER A 201 -12.21 9.49 16.27
CA SER A 201 -11.83 9.64 14.86
C SER A 201 -10.74 8.65 14.45
N MET A 202 -9.72 8.46 15.29
CA MET A 202 -8.64 7.51 15.03
C MET A 202 -9.15 6.07 15.06
N ALA A 203 -10.00 5.73 16.03
CA ALA A 203 -10.60 4.40 16.13
C ALA A 203 -11.45 4.06 14.90
N LEU A 204 -12.29 5.00 14.45
CA LEU A 204 -13.11 4.84 13.24
C LEU A 204 -12.23 4.73 11.99
N GLY A 205 -11.18 5.55 11.88
CA GLY A 205 -10.23 5.49 10.77
C GLY A 205 -9.50 4.15 10.68
N GLU A 206 -9.03 3.64 11.83
CA GLU A 206 -8.37 2.33 11.89
C GLU A 206 -9.35 1.19 11.57
N TRP A 207 -10.55 1.23 12.15
CA TRP A 207 -11.59 0.23 11.85
C TRP A 207 -11.89 0.18 10.36
N LEU A 208 -12.12 1.35 9.73
CA LEU A 208 -12.43 1.44 8.31
C LEU A 208 -11.26 0.97 7.45
N SER A 209 -10.03 1.34 7.81
CA SER A 209 -8.82 0.90 7.12
C SER A 209 -8.70 -0.63 7.10
N VAL A 210 -8.83 -1.28 8.26
CA VAL A 210 -8.72 -2.74 8.39
C VAL A 210 -9.89 -3.44 7.71
N THR A 211 -11.12 -2.94 7.89
CA THR A 211 -12.31 -3.50 7.22
C THR A 211 -12.17 -3.43 5.71
N ASN A 212 -11.82 -2.28 5.15
CA ASN A 212 -11.66 -2.13 3.69
C ASN A 212 -10.54 -3.02 3.14
N ALA A 213 -9.40 -3.12 3.83
CA ALA A 213 -8.31 -4.00 3.44
C ALA A 213 -8.77 -5.47 3.42
N ARG A 214 -9.55 -5.89 4.42
CA ARG A 214 -10.11 -7.24 4.54
C ARG A 214 -11.16 -7.53 3.47
N GLU A 215 -12.07 -6.61 3.22
CA GLU A 215 -13.09 -6.73 2.18
C GLU A 215 -12.44 -6.85 0.80
N LEU A 216 -11.45 -5.99 0.50
CA LEU A 216 -10.70 -6.06 -0.74
C LEU A 216 -9.99 -7.42 -0.89
N ALA A 217 -9.27 -7.85 0.15
CA ALA A 217 -8.56 -9.13 0.12
C ALA A 217 -9.52 -10.32 -0.05
N THR A 218 -10.68 -10.29 0.60
CA THR A 218 -11.71 -11.33 0.46
C THR A 218 -12.27 -11.37 -0.95
N MET A 219 -12.63 -10.21 -1.52
CA MET A 219 -13.10 -10.15 -2.90
C MET A 219 -12.06 -10.67 -3.89
N GLN A 220 -10.78 -10.37 -3.68
CA GLN A 220 -9.70 -10.87 -4.53
C GLN A 220 -9.56 -12.38 -4.41
N LEU A 221 -9.60 -12.94 -3.20
CA LEU A 221 -9.57 -14.40 -2.99
C LEU A 221 -10.79 -15.12 -3.59
N ASP A 222 -11.97 -14.51 -3.54
CA ASP A 222 -13.17 -15.10 -4.11
C ASP A 222 -13.12 -15.11 -5.64
N LYS A 223 -12.58 -14.04 -6.24
CA LYS A 223 -12.33 -13.92 -7.68
C LYS A 223 -11.28 -14.93 -8.15
N GLU A 224 -10.19 -15.04 -7.41
CA GLU A 224 -9.12 -16.02 -7.67
C GLU A 224 -9.65 -17.45 -7.62
N ARG A 225 -10.51 -17.75 -6.63
CA ARG A 225 -11.17 -19.05 -6.55
C ARG A 225 -12.03 -19.30 -7.78
N GLU A 226 -12.79 -18.30 -8.25
CA GLU A 226 -13.60 -18.41 -9.47
C GLU A 226 -12.74 -18.68 -10.71
N GLU A 227 -11.58 -18.03 -10.83
CA GLU A 227 -10.64 -18.17 -11.94
C GLU A 227 -9.98 -19.56 -11.97
N ILE A 228 -9.57 -20.09 -10.82
CA ILE A 228 -9.08 -21.47 -10.69
C ILE A 228 -10.14 -22.49 -11.16
N GLU A 229 -11.43 -22.18 -11.01
CA GLU A 229 -12.51 -23.07 -11.44
C GLU A 229 -12.86 -22.92 -12.92
N GLN A 230 -12.87 -21.70 -13.43
CA GLN A 230 -13.34 -21.40 -14.79
C GLN A 230 -12.22 -21.51 -15.83
N THR A 231 -10.98 -21.15 -15.47
CA THR A 231 -9.83 -21.04 -16.37
C THR A 231 -8.57 -21.71 -15.79
N PRO A 232 -8.62 -23.00 -15.38
CA PRO A 232 -7.51 -23.66 -14.71
C PRO A 232 -6.21 -23.73 -15.53
N GLU A 233 -6.32 -23.83 -16.86
CA GLU A 233 -5.15 -23.83 -17.76
C GLU A 233 -4.44 -22.47 -17.79
N ALA A 234 -5.19 -21.37 -17.64
CA ALA A 234 -4.63 -20.02 -17.56
C ALA A 234 -3.90 -19.83 -16.24
N GLU A 235 -4.54 -20.18 -15.11
CA GLU A 235 -3.95 -20.07 -13.78
C GLU A 235 -2.69 -20.94 -13.60
N GLU A 236 -2.68 -22.15 -14.18
CA GLU A 236 -1.48 -22.99 -14.21
C GLU A 236 -0.33 -22.31 -14.97
N HIS A 237 -0.65 -21.69 -16.12
CA HIS A 237 0.34 -20.98 -16.92
C HIS A 237 0.89 -19.76 -16.17
N GLU A 238 0.03 -18.98 -15.52
CA GLU A 238 0.42 -17.83 -14.72
C GLU A 238 1.32 -18.23 -13.54
N LEU A 239 0.94 -19.27 -12.78
CA LEU A 239 1.76 -19.80 -11.70
C LEU A 239 3.14 -20.27 -12.21
N ALA A 240 3.19 -20.93 -13.36
CA ALA A 240 4.45 -21.33 -13.98
C ALA A 240 5.33 -20.13 -14.37
N LEU A 241 4.75 -19.03 -14.83
CA LEU A 241 5.49 -17.79 -15.13
C LEU A 241 6.02 -17.13 -13.86
N ILE A 242 5.23 -17.10 -12.77
CA ILE A 242 5.67 -16.57 -11.48
C ILE A 242 6.86 -17.37 -10.94
N LEU A 243 6.80 -18.70 -10.99
CA LEU A 243 7.91 -19.58 -10.60
C LEU A 243 9.16 -19.36 -11.47
N GLN A 244 8.99 -19.18 -12.79
CA GLN A 244 10.09 -18.86 -13.69
C GLN A 244 10.73 -17.50 -13.36
N ALA A 245 9.93 -16.48 -13.07
CA ALA A 245 10.41 -15.17 -12.66
C ALA A 245 11.23 -15.22 -11.36
N LYS A 246 10.89 -16.14 -10.46
CA LYS A 246 11.65 -16.45 -9.24
C LYS A 246 12.94 -17.25 -9.49
N GLY A 247 13.17 -17.69 -10.72
CA GLY A 247 14.39 -18.39 -11.14
C GLY A 247 14.26 -19.92 -11.20
N VAL A 248 13.05 -20.47 -11.10
CA VAL A 248 12.81 -21.89 -11.39
C VAL A 248 12.95 -22.11 -12.90
N ALA A 249 13.63 -23.18 -13.30
CA ALA A 249 13.75 -23.50 -14.73
C ALA A 249 12.39 -23.86 -15.34
N LYS A 250 12.17 -23.52 -16.62
CA LYS A 250 10.86 -23.55 -17.28
C LYS A 250 10.12 -24.89 -17.13
N VAL A 251 10.83 -26.00 -17.37
CA VAL A 251 10.23 -27.35 -17.33
C VAL A 251 9.82 -27.71 -15.91
N GLU A 252 10.63 -27.35 -14.93
CA GLU A 252 10.39 -27.57 -13.50
C GLU A 252 9.26 -26.67 -12.98
N ALA A 253 9.20 -25.42 -13.45
CA ALA A 253 8.15 -24.47 -13.10
C ALA A 253 6.79 -24.93 -13.63
N GLN A 254 6.71 -25.39 -14.88
CA GLN A 254 5.50 -25.96 -15.46
C GLN A 254 5.05 -27.22 -14.69
N LYS A 255 5.97 -28.13 -14.38
CA LYS A 255 5.65 -29.33 -13.59
C LYS A 255 5.16 -28.99 -12.18
N ALA A 256 5.81 -28.03 -11.52
CA ALA A 256 5.43 -27.59 -10.19
C ALA A 256 4.05 -26.92 -10.19
N ALA A 257 3.78 -26.02 -11.15
CA ALA A 257 2.48 -25.40 -11.32
C ALA A 257 1.38 -26.45 -11.56
N ALA A 258 1.59 -27.37 -12.51
CA ALA A 258 0.66 -28.47 -12.78
C ALA A 258 0.40 -29.35 -11.56
N GLN A 259 1.40 -29.55 -10.69
CA GLN A 259 1.25 -30.34 -9.46
C GLN A 259 0.48 -29.57 -8.38
N ILE A 260 0.73 -28.26 -8.22
CA ILE A 260 0.03 -27.41 -7.27
C ILE A 260 -1.44 -27.25 -7.67
N MET A 261 -1.72 -27.06 -8.96
CA MET A 261 -3.06 -26.89 -9.52
C MET A 261 -3.97 -28.14 -9.40
N GLN A 262 -3.43 -29.30 -9.04
CA GLN A 262 -4.24 -30.51 -8.78
C GLN A 262 -5.14 -30.37 -7.55
N ASP A 263 -4.72 -29.56 -6.57
CA ASP A 263 -5.49 -29.29 -5.36
C ASP A 263 -5.88 -27.81 -5.34
N LYS A 264 -7.18 -27.53 -5.47
CA LYS A 264 -7.70 -26.16 -5.58
C LYS A 264 -7.37 -25.31 -4.36
N ASP A 265 -7.32 -25.91 -3.17
CA ASP A 265 -7.00 -25.17 -1.94
C ASP A 265 -5.51 -24.80 -1.91
N SER A 266 -4.62 -25.70 -2.30
CA SER A 266 -3.19 -25.43 -2.47
C SER A 266 -2.91 -24.43 -3.59
N ALA A 267 -3.64 -24.51 -4.69
CA ALA A 267 -3.58 -23.54 -5.79
C ALA A 267 -3.97 -22.15 -5.33
N LEU A 268 -5.11 -22.02 -4.65
CA LEU A 268 -5.59 -20.75 -4.12
C LEU A 268 -4.65 -20.17 -3.07
N ASP A 269 -4.10 -20.97 -2.14
CA ASP A 269 -3.12 -20.45 -1.16
C ASP A 269 -1.84 -19.99 -1.85
N THR A 270 -1.38 -20.73 -2.87
CA THR A 270 -0.18 -20.36 -3.62
C THR A 270 -0.39 -19.09 -4.43
N LEU A 271 -1.44 -19.01 -5.25
CA LEU A 271 -1.75 -17.84 -6.07
C LEU A 271 -2.08 -16.61 -5.20
N ALA A 272 -2.80 -16.78 -4.09
CA ALA A 272 -3.04 -15.68 -3.14
C ALA A 272 -1.74 -15.05 -2.62
N ARG A 273 -0.74 -15.88 -2.29
CA ARG A 273 0.55 -15.40 -1.78
C ARG A 273 1.44 -14.85 -2.88
N GLU A 274 1.45 -15.51 -4.03
CA GLU A 274 2.44 -15.28 -5.08
C GLU A 274 2.00 -14.27 -6.13
N GLU A 275 0.70 -14.20 -6.42
CA GLU A 275 0.11 -13.22 -7.32
C GLU A 275 -0.47 -12.03 -6.54
N LEU A 276 -1.32 -12.29 -5.54
CA LEU A 276 -2.05 -11.21 -4.85
C LEU A 276 -1.22 -10.55 -3.74
N GLY A 277 -0.18 -11.24 -3.25
CA GLY A 277 0.59 -10.82 -2.07
C GLY A 277 -0.24 -10.84 -0.78
N ILE A 278 -1.32 -11.62 -0.76
CA ILE A 278 -2.23 -11.77 0.38
C ILE A 278 -1.84 -13.05 1.12
N ASP A 279 -1.81 -12.99 2.45
CA ASP A 279 -1.82 -14.21 3.26
C ASP A 279 -3.28 -14.59 3.58
N PRO A 280 -3.81 -15.69 3.04
CA PRO A 280 -5.19 -16.12 3.31
C PRO A 280 -5.45 -16.35 4.81
N ALA A 281 -4.40 -16.68 5.59
CA ALA A 281 -4.50 -16.87 7.03
C ALA A 281 -4.47 -15.56 7.83
N GLU A 282 -4.03 -14.45 7.24
CA GLU A 282 -3.85 -13.15 7.91
C GLU A 282 -4.45 -11.99 7.10
N LEU A 283 -5.78 -11.95 7.01
CA LEU A 283 -6.54 -10.87 6.33
C LEU A 283 -6.59 -9.53 7.08
N GLY A 284 -5.51 -9.13 7.77
CA GLY A 284 -5.43 -7.84 8.46
C GLY A 284 -5.92 -7.81 9.92
N GLY A 285 -6.17 -8.97 10.53
CA GLY A 285 -6.58 -9.06 11.94
C GLY A 285 -8.05 -8.71 12.19
N ASN A 286 -8.39 -8.36 13.45
CA ASN A 286 -9.76 -7.99 13.85
C ASN A 286 -9.92 -6.45 13.86
N PRO A 287 -10.79 -5.86 13.00
CA PRO A 287 -11.02 -4.41 12.94
C PRO A 287 -11.37 -3.77 14.28
N TRP A 288 -12.16 -4.45 15.11
CA TRP A 288 -12.57 -3.93 16.42
C TRP A 288 -11.42 -3.88 17.42
N SER A 289 -10.52 -4.86 17.37
CA SER A 289 -9.33 -4.88 18.21
C SER A 289 -8.35 -3.77 17.81
N ALA A 290 -8.16 -3.57 16.49
CA ALA A 290 -7.33 -2.48 15.98
C ALA A 290 -7.90 -1.10 16.39
N ALA A 291 -9.19 -0.88 16.17
CA ALA A 291 -9.89 0.33 16.56
C ALA A 291 -9.79 0.63 18.07
N GLY A 292 -10.04 -0.36 18.92
CA GLY A 292 -9.95 -0.21 20.37
C GLY A 292 -8.52 0.08 20.85
N THR A 293 -7.52 -0.54 20.23
CA THR A 293 -6.11 -0.30 20.54
C THR A 293 -5.70 1.12 20.14
N SER A 294 -6.04 1.55 18.92
CA SER A 294 -5.79 2.92 18.45
C SER A 294 -6.49 3.97 19.30
N PHE A 295 -7.75 3.74 19.69
CA PHE A 295 -8.47 4.59 20.63
C PHE A 295 -7.69 4.78 21.94
N ALA A 296 -7.29 3.66 22.56
CA ALA A 296 -6.65 3.68 23.87
C ALA A 296 -5.29 4.37 23.83
N LEU A 297 -4.50 4.12 22.79
CA LEU A 297 -3.17 4.72 22.62
C LEU A 297 -3.26 6.22 22.35
N PHE A 298 -4.16 6.64 21.45
CA PHE A 298 -4.42 8.04 21.20
C PHE A 298 -4.85 8.75 22.48
N ALA A 299 -5.84 8.19 23.19
CA ALA A 299 -6.33 8.76 24.44
C ALA A 299 -5.21 8.87 25.48
N ALA A 300 -4.39 7.82 25.64
CA ALA A 300 -3.25 7.83 26.55
C ALA A 300 -2.24 8.94 26.23
N GLY A 301 -1.90 9.12 24.94
CA GLY A 301 -1.04 10.21 24.49
C GLY A 301 -1.64 11.59 24.74
N ALA A 302 -2.92 11.75 24.44
CA ALA A 302 -3.65 13.01 24.54
C ALA A 302 -3.92 13.47 25.99
N LEU A 303 -3.76 12.59 27.00
CA LEU A 303 -3.89 12.97 28.41
C LEU A 303 -2.75 13.88 28.89
N PHE A 304 -1.52 13.62 28.45
CA PHE A 304 -0.35 14.31 28.99
C PHE A 304 -0.37 15.85 28.88
N PRO A 305 -0.80 16.45 27.75
CA PRO A 305 -0.84 17.90 27.61
C PRO A 305 -1.85 18.59 28.53
N ILE A 306 -2.93 17.90 28.94
CA ILE A 306 -3.99 18.48 29.77
C ILE A 306 -3.73 18.33 31.27
N LEU A 307 -2.90 17.36 31.69
CA LEU A 307 -2.64 17.08 33.12
C LEU A 307 -2.25 18.33 33.92
N PRO A 308 -1.33 19.21 33.46
CA PRO A 308 -0.90 20.35 34.28
C PRO A 308 -1.99 21.40 34.53
N PHE A 309 -3.02 21.45 33.68
CA PHE A 309 -4.15 22.37 33.84
C PHE A 309 -5.14 21.91 34.92
N ILE A 310 -5.04 20.67 35.43
CA ILE A 310 -5.87 20.17 36.53
C ILE A 310 -5.51 20.87 37.85
N TRP A 311 -4.22 21.10 38.09
CA TRP A 311 -3.71 21.63 39.37
C TRP A 311 -3.09 23.03 39.26
N SER A 312 -2.89 23.55 38.05
CA SER A 312 -2.26 24.85 37.81
C SER A 312 -3.08 25.70 36.84
N SER A 313 -2.76 27.00 36.74
CA SER A 313 -3.40 27.94 35.82
C SER A 313 -2.41 28.96 35.28
N GLY A 314 -2.84 29.72 34.27
CA GLY A 314 -2.03 30.77 33.64
C GLY A 314 -0.73 30.26 33.02
N ALA A 315 0.32 31.07 33.09
CA ALA A 315 1.63 30.75 32.49
C ALA A 315 2.27 29.49 33.08
N ALA A 316 2.04 29.19 34.36
CA ALA A 316 2.58 28.00 35.01
C ALA A 316 2.00 26.71 34.44
N ALA A 317 0.69 26.66 34.17
CA ALA A 317 0.05 25.50 33.53
C ALA A 317 0.52 25.28 32.09
N ILE A 318 0.69 26.37 31.33
CA ILE A 318 1.19 26.33 29.95
C ILE A 318 2.62 25.78 29.93
N ALA A 319 3.50 26.30 30.78
CA ALA A 319 4.87 25.81 30.91
C ALA A 319 4.90 24.34 31.34
N GLY A 320 4.08 23.95 32.32
CA GLY A 320 3.95 22.57 32.77
C GLY A 320 3.51 21.64 31.63
N SER A 321 2.53 22.04 30.84
CA SER A 321 2.03 21.28 29.68
C SER A 321 3.11 21.08 28.63
N ALA A 322 3.87 22.14 28.33
CA ALA A 322 4.99 22.07 27.39
C ALA A 322 6.10 21.13 27.89
N VAL A 323 6.47 21.20 29.17
CA VAL A 323 7.50 20.33 29.77
C VAL A 323 7.07 18.87 29.78
N VAL A 324 5.86 18.57 30.26
CA VAL A 324 5.33 17.20 30.29
C VAL A 324 5.25 16.63 28.87
N SER A 325 4.72 17.40 27.91
CA SER A 325 4.62 16.97 26.52
C SER A 325 6.00 16.73 25.90
N ALA A 326 6.99 17.60 26.17
CA ALA A 326 8.36 17.42 25.70
C ALA A 326 9.03 16.16 26.27
N ILE A 327 8.83 15.85 27.54
CA ILE A 327 9.35 14.62 28.17
C ILE A 327 8.74 13.38 27.48
N VAL A 328 7.43 13.37 27.26
CA VAL A 328 6.76 12.23 26.62
C VAL A 328 7.15 12.11 25.14
N LEU A 329 7.27 13.23 24.41
CA LEU A 329 7.79 13.24 23.03
C LEU A 329 9.22 12.70 22.97
N ALA A 330 10.08 13.07 23.92
CA ALA A 330 11.43 12.53 23.99
C ALA A 330 11.42 11.01 24.25
N ALA A 331 10.57 10.54 25.18
CA ALA A 331 10.41 9.11 25.47
C ALA A 331 9.91 8.32 24.25
N ILE A 332 8.88 8.81 23.57
CA ILE A 332 8.38 8.27 22.29
C ILE A 332 9.50 8.25 21.25
N GLY A 333 10.24 9.35 21.10
CA GLY A 333 11.37 9.44 20.18
C GLY A 333 12.46 8.39 20.48
N MET A 334 12.83 8.20 21.75
CA MET A 334 13.77 7.15 22.15
C MET A 334 13.24 5.75 21.85
N LEU A 335 11.97 5.47 22.14
CA LEU A 335 11.32 4.19 21.81
C LEU A 335 11.33 3.94 20.29
N THR A 336 11.01 4.94 19.47
CA THR A 336 11.06 4.77 18.00
C THR A 336 12.46 4.48 17.48
N SER A 337 13.51 4.94 18.16
CA SER A 337 14.90 4.72 17.76
C SER A 337 15.30 3.24 17.77
N LEU A 338 14.65 2.44 18.64
CA LEU A 338 14.86 1.00 18.74
C LEU A 338 14.48 0.26 17.45
N PHE A 339 13.60 0.83 16.62
CA PHE A 339 13.10 0.19 15.40
C PHE A 339 13.74 0.71 14.11
N ASN A 340 14.34 1.90 14.14
CA ASN A 340 14.80 2.59 12.92
C ASN A 340 16.33 2.69 12.79
N GLY A 341 17.07 2.13 13.76
CA GLY A 341 18.54 2.07 13.74
C GLY A 341 19.25 3.43 13.88
N ARG A 342 18.52 4.51 14.22
CA ARG A 342 19.09 5.84 14.49
C ARG A 342 19.44 5.98 15.97
N SER A 343 20.29 6.95 16.32
CA SER A 343 20.61 7.21 17.72
C SER A 343 19.36 7.69 18.50
N ALA A 344 19.25 7.24 19.76
CA ALA A 344 18.14 7.59 20.65
C ALA A 344 18.04 9.10 20.88
N SER A 345 19.19 9.77 21.05
CA SER A 345 19.26 11.23 21.22
C SER A 345 18.75 12.00 20.02
N TYR A 346 19.09 11.56 18.80
CA TYR A 346 18.60 12.18 17.57
C TYR A 346 17.08 12.04 17.43
N SER A 347 16.55 10.84 17.67
CA SER A 347 15.11 10.58 17.55
C SER A 347 14.29 11.34 18.59
N ALA A 348 14.79 11.42 19.84
CA ALA A 348 14.18 12.21 20.90
C ALA A 348 14.19 13.72 20.57
N LEU A 349 15.35 14.28 20.21
CA LEU A 349 15.48 15.69 19.90
C LEU A 349 14.59 16.10 18.71
N ARG A 350 14.56 15.26 17.66
CA ARG A 350 13.70 15.47 16.50
C ARG A 350 12.22 15.54 16.91
N GLN A 351 11.77 14.61 17.75
CA GLN A 351 10.36 14.54 18.16
C GLN A 351 9.94 15.75 19.00
N VAL A 352 10.80 16.14 19.95
CA VAL A 352 10.58 17.34 20.77
C VAL A 352 10.59 18.60 19.91
N ALA A 353 11.54 18.72 18.97
CA ALA A 353 11.65 19.88 18.09
C ALA A 353 10.39 20.06 17.24
N PHE A 354 9.94 19.02 16.53
CA PHE A 354 8.73 19.13 15.70
C PHE A 354 7.48 19.38 16.55
N GLY A 355 7.32 18.71 17.70
CA GLY A 355 6.19 18.94 18.59
C GLY A 355 6.17 20.36 19.16
N SER A 356 7.32 20.89 19.54
CA SER A 356 7.45 22.27 20.06
C SER A 356 7.22 23.31 18.98
N ILE A 357 7.71 23.10 17.75
CA ILE A 357 7.44 23.99 16.61
C ILE A 357 5.94 24.03 16.33
N ALA A 358 5.28 22.86 16.23
CA ALA A 358 3.84 22.79 15.97
C ALA A 358 3.03 23.51 17.06
N ALA A 359 3.35 23.27 18.33
CA ALA A 359 2.72 23.94 19.45
C ALA A 359 2.98 25.45 19.50
N ALA A 360 4.18 25.91 19.16
CA ALA A 360 4.50 27.32 19.07
C ALA A 360 3.70 28.03 17.97
N VAL A 361 3.53 27.35 16.82
CA VAL A 361 2.68 27.84 15.72
C VAL A 361 1.23 27.96 16.18
N THR A 362 0.65 26.92 16.79
CA THR A 362 -0.75 26.99 17.22
C THR A 362 -0.97 28.00 18.35
N PHE A 363 -0.04 28.09 19.31
CA PHE A 363 -0.06 29.13 20.33
C PHE A 363 -0.03 30.54 19.72
N GLY A 364 0.84 30.76 18.73
CA GLY A 364 0.92 32.02 17.99
C GLY A 364 -0.38 32.38 17.27
N VAL A 365 -0.98 31.41 16.57
CA VAL A 365 -2.30 31.59 15.92
C VAL A 365 -3.37 31.91 16.96
N GLY A 366 -3.40 31.17 18.06
CA GLY A 366 -4.32 31.44 19.18
C GLY A 366 -4.19 32.85 19.72
N ARG A 367 -2.95 33.34 19.89
CA ARG A 367 -2.67 34.70 20.33
C ARG A 367 -3.18 35.76 19.35
N LEU A 368 -2.99 35.55 18.04
CA LEU A 368 -3.50 36.47 17.02
C LEU A 368 -5.04 36.54 17.01
N LEU A 369 -5.70 35.38 17.11
CA LEU A 369 -7.15 35.29 17.14
C LEU A 369 -7.74 35.88 18.43
N GLY A 370 -7.12 35.60 19.59
CA GLY A 370 -7.56 36.14 20.88
C GLY A 370 -7.49 37.67 20.95
N VAL A 371 -6.47 38.27 20.32
CA VAL A 371 -6.33 39.73 20.19
C VAL A 371 -7.39 40.34 19.26
N SER A 372 -7.90 39.58 18.29
CA SER A 372 -8.89 40.07 17.32
C SER A 372 -10.35 39.88 17.76
N LEU A 373 -10.60 39.00 18.72
CA LEU A 373 -11.93 38.62 19.23
C LEU A 373 -12.24 39.20 20.63
N SER A 374 -11.27 39.83 21.29
CA SER A 374 -11.45 40.62 22.52
C SER A 374 -11.61 42.08 22.19
#